data_AF-V2W465-F1
#
_entry.id   AF-V2W465-F1
#
_cell.length_a   1.000
_cell.length_b   1.000
_cell.length_c   1.000
_cell.angle_alpha   90.00
_cell.angle_beta   90.00
_cell.angle_gamma   90.00
#
_symmetry.space_group_name_H-M   'P 1'
#
loop_
_entity.id
_entity.type
_entity.pdbx_description
1 polymer ?
#
loop_
_entity_poly.entity_id
_entity_poly.type
_entity_poly.pdbx_seq_one_letter_code
_entity_poly.pdbx_strand_id
1 'polypeptide(L)'
;MTMGSSDKDIMKLKGEENYRAWEYRTRVVARAANLLETLMGEDKKPNGGPSSKAVKAWKNRRDAATEMLVKRLEDEVLTHAKGFDKDPAGLWAHLTAIFGGLGVGAAVRMWREFSNVKYRGEEMTIVMGQIQSLADDLK
;
A
#
# COMPACT_ATOMS: atom_id res chain seq x y z
N MET A 1 27.61 -11.48 0.37
CA MET A 1 26.87 -11.36 -0.90
C MET A 1 25.56 -10.65 -0.61
N THR A 2 25.52 -9.33 -0.79
CA THR A 2 24.26 -8.56 -0.74
C THR A 2 23.52 -8.83 -2.04
N MET A 3 22.45 -9.63 -1.99
CA MET A 3 21.50 -9.74 -3.09
C MET A 3 20.97 -8.34 -3.39
N GLY A 4 21.39 -7.78 -4.53
CA GLY A 4 20.69 -6.66 -5.13
C GLY A 4 19.32 -7.17 -5.51
N SER A 5 18.32 -6.85 -4.68
CA SER A 5 16.92 -7.04 -5.01
C SER A 5 16.65 -6.18 -6.24
N SER A 6 16.66 -6.79 -7.43
CA SER A 6 16.35 -6.09 -8.66
C SER A 6 14.92 -5.58 -8.56
N ASP A 7 14.74 -4.25 -8.66
CA ASP A 7 13.44 -3.55 -8.61
C ASP A 7 12.37 -4.14 -9.55
N LYS A 8 12.78 -4.98 -10.52
CA LYS A 8 11.93 -5.71 -11.47
C LYS A 8 10.87 -6.62 -10.83
N ASP A 9 11.01 -6.99 -9.55
CA ASP A 9 10.06 -7.91 -8.88
C ASP A 9 9.16 -7.21 -7.84
N ILE A 10 9.25 -5.88 -7.74
CA ILE A 10 8.39 -5.12 -6.84
C ILE A 10 7.03 -4.93 -7.49
N MET A 11 5.99 -5.54 -6.90
CA MET A 11 4.62 -5.28 -7.31
C MET A 11 4.28 -3.79 -7.11
N LYS A 12 4.02 -3.11 -8.22
CA LYS A 12 3.60 -1.71 -8.26
C LYS A 12 2.08 -1.56 -8.26
N LEU A 13 1.58 -0.48 -7.64
CA LEU A 13 0.19 -0.07 -7.73
C LEU A 13 -0.09 0.46 -9.14
N LYS A 14 -1.04 -0.16 -9.82
CA LYS A 14 -1.47 0.22 -11.18
C LYS A 14 -2.84 0.89 -11.16
N GLY A 15 -3.67 0.49 -10.22
CA GLY A 15 -5.01 1.02 -10.06
C GLY A 15 -5.80 0.24 -9.02
N GLU A 16 -7.12 0.40 -9.05
CA GLU A 16 -8.04 -0.24 -8.12
C GLU A 16 -7.99 -1.78 -8.24
N GLU A 17 -7.72 -2.32 -9.44
CA GLU A 17 -7.69 -3.76 -9.73
C GLU A 17 -6.63 -4.55 -8.97
N ASN A 18 -5.52 -3.90 -8.60
CA ASN A 18 -4.45 -4.55 -7.85
C ASN A 18 -4.21 -3.92 -6.48
N TYR A 19 -5.05 -2.97 -6.08
CA TYR A 19 -4.92 -2.23 -4.83
C TYR A 19 -4.86 -3.15 -3.61
N ARG A 20 -5.77 -4.12 -3.49
CA ARG A 20 -5.84 -4.99 -2.29
C ARG A 20 -4.55 -5.78 -2.05
N ALA A 21 -4.03 -6.41 -3.11
CA ALA A 21 -2.77 -7.14 -3.03
C ALA A 21 -1.57 -6.20 -2.83
N TRP A 22 -1.61 -5.00 -3.40
CA TRP A 22 -0.57 -3.98 -3.23
C TRP A 22 -0.54 -3.43 -1.80
N GLU A 23 -1.69 -3.08 -1.24
CA GLU A 23 -1.87 -2.55 0.12
C GLU A 23 -1.28 -3.52 1.13
N TYR A 24 -1.68 -4.79 1.04
CA TYR A 24 -1.23 -5.83 1.95
C TYR A 24 0.28 -6.01 1.90
N ARG A 25 0.84 -6.17 0.68
CA ARG A 25 2.29 -6.33 0.49
C ARG A 25 3.07 -5.12 0.97
N THR A 26 2.56 -3.92 0.73
CA THR A 26 3.20 -2.66 1.15
C THR A 26 3.24 -2.54 2.67
N ARG A 27 2.17 -2.90 3.37
CA ARG A 27 2.17 -2.94 4.85
C ARG A 27 3.12 -3.97 5.43
N VAL A 28 3.22 -5.16 4.82
CA VAL A 28 4.18 -6.19 5.25
C VAL A 28 5.62 -5.68 5.11
N VAL A 29 5.95 -5.04 3.98
CA VAL A 29 7.30 -4.46 3.78
C VAL A 29 7.56 -3.28 4.70
N ALA A 30 6.58 -2.39 4.89
CA ALA A 30 6.69 -1.29 5.85
C ALA A 30 6.95 -1.80 7.27
N ARG A 31 6.27 -2.88 7.68
CA ARG A 31 6.49 -3.52 8.99
C ARG A 31 7.88 -4.09 9.10
N ALA A 32 8.35 -4.83 8.10
CA ALA A 32 9.71 -5.39 8.09
C ALA A 32 10.79 -4.30 8.15
N ALA A 33 10.52 -3.12 7.58
CA ALA A 33 11.42 -1.97 7.61
C ALA A 33 11.27 -1.07 8.84
N ASN A 34 10.37 -1.37 9.79
CA ASN A 34 10.00 -0.49 10.91
C ASN A 34 9.49 0.91 10.48
N LEU A 35 8.78 0.96 9.36
CA LEU A 35 8.19 2.17 8.78
C LEU A 35 6.66 2.18 8.86
N LEU A 36 6.03 1.10 9.36
CA LEU A 36 4.58 0.99 9.36
C LEU A 36 3.91 2.11 10.17
N GLU A 37 4.42 2.45 11.35
CA GLU A 37 3.89 3.56 12.16
C GLU A 37 4.03 4.91 11.45
N THR A 38 5.12 5.13 10.71
CA THR A 38 5.32 6.32 9.88
C THR A 38 4.31 6.38 8.74
N LEU A 39 4.05 5.24 8.10
CA LEU A 39 3.07 5.11 7.02
C LEU A 39 1.63 5.33 7.50
N MET A 40 1.30 4.85 8.70
CA MET A 40 -0.03 5.02 9.32
C MET A 40 -0.20 6.40 9.98
N GLY A 41 0.83 7.25 9.98
CA GLY A 41 0.79 8.59 10.57
C GLY A 41 0.88 8.60 12.11
N GLU A 42 1.30 7.50 12.71
CA GLU A 42 1.48 7.31 14.16
C GLU A 42 2.86 7.82 14.63
N ASP A 43 3.89 7.79 13.78
CA ASP A 43 5.23 8.33 14.05
C ASP A 43 5.23 9.88 14.01
N LYS A 44 4.86 10.49 15.14
CA LYS A 44 4.78 11.95 15.29
C LYS A 44 6.17 12.58 15.35
N LYS A 45 6.27 13.79 14.80
CA LYS A 45 7.48 14.61 14.88
C LYS A 45 7.87 14.85 16.35
N PRO A 46 9.09 14.48 16.78
CA PRO A 46 9.55 14.74 18.13
C PRO A 46 9.72 16.24 18.43
N ASN A 47 9.59 16.60 19.70
CA ASN A 47 9.92 17.94 20.17
C ASN A 47 11.43 18.19 20.06
N GLY A 48 11.81 19.38 19.58
CA GLY A 48 13.21 19.82 19.51
C GLY A 48 13.58 20.51 18.21
N GLY A 49 14.81 21.03 18.18
CA GLY A 49 15.36 21.72 17.02
C GLY A 49 15.65 20.80 15.83
N PRO A 50 15.77 21.35 14.61
CA PRO A 50 16.05 20.57 13.39
C PRO A 50 17.34 19.73 13.43
N SER A 51 18.30 20.12 14.27
CA SER A 51 19.58 19.46 14.45
C SER A 51 19.55 18.31 15.46
N SER A 52 18.46 18.15 16.22
CA SER A 52 18.36 17.14 17.26
C SER A 52 18.40 15.73 16.67
N LYS A 53 19.01 14.79 17.42
CA LYS A 53 19.12 13.39 16.99
C LYS A 53 17.74 12.77 16.73
N ALA A 54 16.76 13.06 17.58
CA ALA A 54 15.40 12.55 17.45
C ALA A 54 14.69 13.09 16.19
N VAL A 55 14.79 14.40 15.92
CA VAL A 55 14.17 15.01 14.72
C VAL A 55 14.84 14.51 13.44
N LYS A 56 16.17 14.31 13.45
CA LYS A 56 16.88 13.72 12.30
C LYS A 56 16.45 12.27 12.05
N ALA A 57 16.37 11.44 13.08
CA ALA A 57 15.94 10.05 12.95
C ALA A 57 14.49 9.96 12.42
N TRP A 58 13.60 10.81 12.92
CA TRP A 58 12.22 10.91 12.42
C TRP A 58 12.18 11.31 10.94
N LYS A 59 12.93 12.34 10.51
CA LYS A 59 13.03 12.72 9.09
C LYS A 59 13.54 11.57 8.22
N ASN A 60 14.55 10.83 8.68
CA ASN A 60 15.09 9.70 7.94
C ASN A 60 14.04 8.59 7.74
N ARG A 61 13.25 8.27 8.77
CA ARG A 61 12.15 7.29 8.64
C ARG A 61 11.07 7.79 7.69
N ARG A 62 10.68 9.06 7.80
CA ARG A 62 9.74 9.71 6.89
C ARG A 62 10.21 9.62 5.44
N ASP A 63 11.46 10.00 5.17
CA ASP A 63 12.01 10.00 3.82
C ASP A 63 12.14 8.58 3.27
N ALA A 64 12.53 7.61 4.10
CA ALA A 64 12.55 6.19 3.73
C ALA A 64 11.14 5.63 3.44
N ALA A 65 10.13 6.04 4.20
CA ALA A 65 8.74 5.63 3.96
C ALA A 65 8.21 6.22 2.65
N THR A 66 8.52 7.50 2.36
CA THR A 66 8.18 8.12 1.07
C THR A 66 8.86 7.39 -0.09
N GLU A 67 10.16 7.14 0.00
CA GLU A 67 10.91 6.41 -1.04
C GLU A 67 10.32 5.02 -1.29
N MET A 68 10.05 4.26 -0.22
CA MET A 68 9.45 2.94 -0.28
C MET A 68 8.09 2.96 -0.99
N LEU A 69 7.23 3.94 -0.68
CA LEU A 69 5.94 4.10 -1.33
C LEU A 69 6.10 4.40 -2.81
N VAL A 70 6.90 5.41 -3.16
CA VAL A 70 7.09 5.88 -4.54
C VAL A 70 7.62 4.76 -5.44
N LYS A 71 8.58 3.95 -4.96
CA LYS A 71 9.10 2.79 -5.72
C LYS A 71 8.05 1.72 -6.02
N ARG A 72 6.95 1.70 -5.24
CA ARG A 72 5.83 0.77 -5.37
C ARG A 72 4.66 1.35 -6.14
N LEU A 73 4.84 2.47 -6.83
CA LEU A 73 3.84 3.04 -7.74
C LEU A 73 4.26 2.82 -9.19
N GLU A 74 3.28 2.55 -10.05
CA GLU A 74 3.47 2.63 -11.50
C GLU A 74 3.53 4.10 -11.94
N ASP A 75 4.16 4.35 -13.09
CA ASP A 75 4.45 5.70 -13.56
C ASP A 75 3.17 6.54 -13.76
N GLU A 76 2.06 5.92 -14.17
CA GLU A 76 0.76 6.57 -14.29
C GLU A 76 0.21 7.02 -12.92
N VAL A 77 0.46 6.24 -11.87
CA VAL A 77 0.00 6.51 -10.50
C VAL A 77 0.92 7.52 -9.78
N LEU A 78 2.18 7.67 -10.22
CA LEU A 78 3.12 8.65 -9.65
C LEU A 78 2.60 10.09 -9.67
N THR A 79 1.68 10.43 -10.57
CA THR A 79 1.05 11.75 -10.62
C THR A 79 0.33 12.09 -9.31
N HIS A 80 -0.21 11.09 -8.60
CA HIS A 80 -0.86 11.24 -7.29
C HIS A 80 0.14 11.45 -6.14
N ALA A 81 1.43 11.17 -6.34
CA ALA A 81 2.45 11.38 -5.31
C ALA A 81 2.89 12.85 -5.21
N LYS A 82 2.61 13.66 -6.23
CA LYS A 82 2.98 15.09 -6.24
C LYS A 82 2.28 15.83 -5.10
N GLY A 83 3.05 16.57 -4.30
CA GLY A 83 2.54 17.33 -3.15
C GLY A 83 2.63 16.59 -1.82
N PHE A 84 3.00 15.30 -1.82
CA PHE A 84 3.19 14.49 -0.62
C PHE A 84 4.67 14.16 -0.35
N ASP A 85 5.62 14.90 -0.93
CA ASP A 85 7.06 14.63 -0.87
C ASP A 85 7.59 14.46 0.58
N LYS A 86 6.90 15.08 1.54
CA LYS A 86 7.25 15.11 2.96
C LYS A 86 6.15 14.53 3.85
N ASP A 87 5.17 13.84 3.28
CA ASP A 87 4.02 13.31 3.98
C ASP A 87 3.62 11.91 3.45
N PRO A 88 4.39 10.87 3.81
CA PRO A 88 4.09 9.50 3.39
C PRO A 88 2.75 9.00 3.91
N ALA A 89 2.31 9.46 5.09
CA ALA A 89 1.00 9.10 5.65
C ALA A 89 -0.14 9.73 4.86
N GLY A 90 -0.01 11.01 4.47
CA GLY A 90 -0.94 11.67 3.56
C GLY A 90 -1.00 10.98 2.20
N LEU A 91 0.14 10.59 1.63
CA LEU A 91 0.18 9.85 0.36
C LEU A 91 -0.55 8.50 0.49
N TRP A 92 -0.28 7.75 1.55
CA TRP A 92 -0.94 6.49 1.83
C TRP A 92 -2.46 6.62 1.92
N ALA A 93 -2.94 7.61 2.70
CA ALA A 93 -4.36 7.89 2.86
C ALA A 93 -4.99 8.32 1.52
N HIS A 94 -4.30 9.13 0.72
CA HIS A 94 -4.77 9.57 -0.59
C HIS A 94 -4.94 8.40 -1.57
N LEU A 95 -3.92 7.52 -1.68
CA LEU A 95 -3.99 6.31 -2.52
C LEU A 95 -5.09 5.36 -2.04
N THR A 96 -5.25 5.21 -0.72
CA THR A 96 -6.33 4.43 -0.12
C THR A 96 -7.71 4.99 -0.48
N ALA A 97 -7.87 6.32 -0.47
CA ALA A 97 -9.14 6.94 -0.81
C ALA A 97 -9.50 6.76 -2.30
N ILE A 98 -8.52 6.83 -3.20
CA ILE A 98 -8.74 6.72 -4.64
C ILE A 98 -8.92 5.27 -5.09
N PHE A 99 -8.05 4.36 -4.64
CA PHE A 99 -7.98 2.99 -5.15
C PHE A 99 -8.52 1.95 -4.16
N GLY A 100 -8.77 2.32 -2.90
CA GLY A 100 -9.26 1.40 -1.88
C GLY A 100 -10.73 1.05 -1.96
N GLY A 101 -11.50 1.82 -2.74
CA GLY A 101 -12.92 1.57 -2.96
C GLY A 101 -13.70 1.57 -1.64
N LEU A 102 -13.66 2.67 -0.89
CA LEU A 102 -14.47 2.82 0.32
C LEU A 102 -15.77 3.57 -0.04
N GLY A 103 -16.70 2.87 -0.70
CA GLY A 103 -18.01 3.43 -1.07
C GLY A 103 -18.95 2.40 -1.70
N VAL A 104 -20.24 2.76 -1.85
CA VAL A 104 -21.30 1.87 -2.39
C VAL A 104 -20.91 1.27 -3.76
N GLY A 105 -20.22 2.03 -4.61
CA GLY A 105 -19.73 1.54 -5.89
C GLY A 105 -18.72 0.40 -5.77
N ALA A 106 -17.90 0.40 -4.73
CA ALA A 106 -16.93 -0.66 -4.47
C ALA A 106 -17.59 -1.91 -3.89
N ALA A 107 -18.61 -1.76 -3.04
CA ALA A 107 -19.42 -2.91 -2.61
C ALA A 107 -20.13 -3.57 -3.81
N VAL A 108 -20.72 -2.78 -4.70
CA VAL A 108 -21.34 -3.29 -5.94
C VAL A 108 -20.30 -3.95 -6.86
N ARG A 109 -19.08 -3.39 -6.94
CA ARG A 109 -17.97 -4.00 -7.66
C ARG A 109 -17.54 -5.33 -7.03
N MET A 110 -17.36 -5.40 -5.72
CA MET A 110 -17.02 -6.62 -4.99
C MET A 110 -18.10 -7.71 -5.17
N TRP A 111 -19.38 -7.35 -5.10
CA TRP A 111 -20.48 -8.27 -5.40
C TRP A 111 -20.44 -8.78 -6.84
N ARG A 112 -20.08 -7.93 -7.80
CA ARG A 112 -19.91 -8.31 -9.21
C ARG A 112 -18.70 -9.22 -9.39
N GLU A 113 -17.58 -8.93 -8.75
CA GLU A 113 -16.37 -9.76 -8.78
C GLU A 113 -16.64 -11.13 -8.16
N PHE A 114 -17.27 -11.18 -6.98
CA PHE A 114 -17.70 -12.41 -6.32
C PHE A 114 -18.62 -13.25 -7.21
N SER A 115 -19.65 -12.63 -7.81
CA SER A 115 -20.60 -13.31 -8.70
C SER A 115 -19.96 -13.80 -10.01
N ASN A 116 -18.84 -13.20 -10.41
CA ASN A 116 -18.11 -13.55 -11.63
C ASN A 116 -16.93 -14.49 -11.40
N VAL A 117 -16.65 -14.89 -10.15
CA VAL A 117 -15.68 -15.96 -9.87
C VAL A 117 -16.19 -17.23 -10.57
N LYS A 118 -15.47 -17.64 -11.59
CA LYS A 118 -15.72 -18.89 -12.32
C LYS A 118 -14.50 -19.76 -12.16
N TYR A 119 -14.71 -21.03 -11.82
CA TYR A 119 -13.68 -22.05 -11.94
C TYR A 119 -13.24 -22.15 -13.40
N ARG A 120 -11.97 -21.85 -13.68
CA ARG A 120 -11.39 -21.93 -15.04
C ARG A 120 -10.29 -22.98 -15.14
N GLY A 121 -10.25 -23.90 -14.18
CA GLY A 121 -9.20 -24.91 -14.08
C GLY A 121 -8.03 -24.50 -13.19
N GLU A 122 -8.11 -23.39 -12.46
CA GLU A 122 -7.20 -23.11 -11.35
C GLU A 122 -7.37 -24.16 -10.24
N GLU A 123 -6.36 -24.36 -9.38
CA GLU A 123 -6.54 -25.21 -8.21
C GLU A 123 -7.71 -24.73 -7.35
N MET A 124 -8.54 -25.68 -6.92
CA MET A 124 -9.73 -25.41 -6.10
C MET A 124 -9.38 -24.65 -4.81
N THR A 125 -8.20 -24.89 -4.24
CA THR A 125 -7.68 -24.19 -3.05
C THR A 125 -7.49 -22.69 -3.30
N ILE A 126 -7.02 -22.31 -4.49
CA ILE A 126 -6.82 -20.91 -4.90
C ILE A 126 -8.18 -20.24 -5.10
N VAL A 127 -9.10 -20.90 -5.80
CA VAL A 127 -10.46 -20.38 -6.04
C VAL A 127 -11.20 -20.19 -4.72
N MET A 128 -11.12 -21.15 -3.80
CA MET A 128 -11.71 -21.04 -2.45
C MET A 128 -11.08 -19.91 -1.64
N GLY A 129 -9.76 -19.70 -1.75
CA GLY A 129 -9.09 -18.56 -1.11
C GLY A 129 -9.59 -17.20 -1.63
N GLN A 130 -9.81 -17.08 -2.94
CA GLN A 130 -10.38 -15.87 -3.55
C GLN A 130 -11.81 -15.60 -3.05
N ILE A 131 -12.66 -16.63 -3.03
CA ILE A 131 -14.04 -16.53 -2.54
C ILE A 131 -14.06 -16.09 -1.07
N GLN A 132 -13.22 -16.71 -0.23
CA GLN A 132 -13.16 -16.37 1.20
C GLN A 132 -12.68 -14.93 1.42
N SER A 133 -11.64 -14.50 0.70
CA SER A 133 -11.14 -13.11 0.78
C SER A 133 -12.21 -12.09 0.39
N LEU A 134 -12.97 -12.33 -0.68
CA LEU A 134 -14.06 -11.44 -1.11
C LEU A 134 -15.21 -11.44 -0.09
N ALA A 135 -15.52 -12.59 0.51
CA ALA A 135 -16.58 -12.70 1.51
C ALA A 135 -16.24 -11.95 2.81
N ASP A 136 -14.98 -11.94 3.24
CA ASP A 136 -14.56 -11.19 4.43
C ASP A 136 -14.56 -9.67 4.22
N ASP A 137 -14.33 -9.22 2.98
CA ASP A 137 -14.43 -7.81 2.58
C ASP A 137 -15.88 -7.31 2.44
N LEU A 138 -16.87 -8.20 2.32
CA LEU A 138 -18.30 -7.89 2.17
C LEU A 138 -19.09 -7.83 3.51
N LYS A 139 -18.47 -8.19 4.63
CA LYS A 139 -19.08 -8.15 5.97
C LYS A 139 -19.10 -6.74 6.56
#